data_AF-A0A352WJT9-F1
#
_entry.id   AF-A0A352WJT9-F1
#
_cell.length_a   1.000
_cell.length_b   1.000
_cell.length_c   1.000
_cell.angle_alpha   90.00
_cell.angle_beta   90.00
_cell.angle_gamma   90.00
#
_symmetry.space_group_name_H-M   'P 1'
#
loop_
_entity.id
_entity.type
_entity.pdbx_description
1 polymer ?
#
loop_
_entity_poly.entity_id
_entity_poly.type
_entity_poly.pdbx_seq_one_letter_code
_entity_poly.pdbx_strand_id
1 'polypeptide(L)'
;MGDFTDGIGFLESARDIVHKRDDLRSYTDQKKALVKKLEKDIASEEKDIENEIASTIKKKRGSIENDFDKKLNDKRSDVKKIEKNREKDKSEQVNKRVAEATKGYHEKNAGLEKELRNMFKNEGVPLWCAGSFYYTMFMPRGKEIFKKLLYIIFFAGAIPAGILLLLWGTAFKGMAHDKKMIFSVIIAVVWLILSIVIYFVIYVNTKVRYLDAIREGRKYRDAIKNNQTSVDKITSDINKDKDESLYDLGEYDEKLSKIDKSMNKLMDDKKDSLKHFDKKTKNEIEEDIRKKRQKKLDELISEKKKVEEELSESLQELSETETKVERISEKLGKEYCSSQKIDKLISVMESGAAETVSGAIAYLKINK
;
A
#
# COMPACT_ATOMS: atom_id res chain seq x y z
N MET A 1 -57.36 32.02 -73.72
CA MET A 1 -58.06 32.26 -72.43
C MET A 1 -59.11 31.17 -72.32
N GLY A 2 -58.79 30.12 -71.58
CA GLY A 2 -59.66 28.96 -71.39
C GLY A 2 -59.40 28.42 -69.99
N ASP A 3 -60.47 28.47 -69.19
CA ASP A 3 -60.89 27.48 -68.19
C ASP A 3 -59.86 26.93 -67.19
N PHE A 4 -59.96 27.35 -65.93
CA PHE A 4 -59.81 26.54 -64.71
C PHE A 4 -60.31 27.34 -63.48
N THR A 5 -61.59 27.16 -63.13
CA THR A 5 -62.14 27.04 -61.76
C THR A 5 -61.49 27.84 -60.59
N ASP A 6 -62.02 29.03 -60.29
CA ASP A 6 -61.76 29.82 -59.06
C ASP A 6 -62.85 29.56 -58.00
N GLY A 7 -62.69 28.53 -57.17
CA GLY A 7 -63.66 28.16 -56.13
C GLY A 7 -63.09 27.19 -55.09
N ILE A 8 -63.96 26.41 -54.43
CA ILE A 8 -63.59 25.44 -53.38
C ILE A 8 -62.48 24.48 -53.84
N GLY A 9 -62.48 24.00 -55.09
CA GLY A 9 -61.44 23.09 -55.60
C GLY A 9 -60.02 23.66 -55.64
N PHE A 10 -59.85 24.98 -55.79
CA PHE A 10 -58.54 25.63 -55.63
C PHE A 10 -58.09 25.61 -54.17
N LEU A 11 -59.01 25.86 -53.23
CA LEU A 11 -58.70 25.82 -51.80
C LEU A 11 -58.40 24.39 -51.32
N GLU A 12 -59.09 23.37 -51.82
CA GLU A 12 -58.80 21.97 -51.52
C GLU A 12 -57.39 21.57 -52.01
N SER A 13 -57.05 21.90 -53.26
CA SER A 13 -55.70 21.69 -53.80
C SER A 13 -54.63 22.45 -52.99
N ALA A 14 -54.92 23.69 -52.60
CA ALA A 14 -54.03 24.49 -51.77
C ALA A 14 -53.85 23.89 -50.36
N ARG A 15 -54.91 23.34 -49.77
CA ARG A 15 -54.87 22.65 -48.48
C ARG A 15 -54.00 21.40 -48.55
N ASP A 16 -54.17 20.58 -49.58
CA ASP A 16 -53.44 19.32 -49.74
C ASP A 16 -51.94 19.56 -49.96
N ILE A 17 -51.59 20.60 -50.74
CA ILE A 17 -50.18 21.02 -50.93
C ILE A 17 -49.59 21.55 -49.60
N VAL A 18 -50.36 22.31 -48.82
CA VAL A 18 -49.93 22.84 -47.52
C VAL A 18 -49.77 21.72 -46.47
N HIS A 19 -50.66 20.74 -46.44
CA HIS A 19 -50.51 19.53 -45.62
C HIS A 19 -49.26 18.75 -46.01
N LYS A 20 -49.07 18.50 -47.31
CA LYS A 20 -47.90 17.81 -47.82
C LYS A 20 -46.60 18.52 -47.41
N ARG A 21 -46.56 19.87 -47.46
CA ARG A 21 -45.42 20.65 -46.94
C ARG A 21 -45.18 20.39 -45.45
N ASP A 22 -46.23 20.45 -44.63
CA ASP A 22 -46.10 20.29 -43.17
C ASP A 22 -45.64 18.88 -42.78
N ASP A 23 -46.16 17.86 -43.47
CA ASP A 23 -45.73 16.47 -43.32
C ASP A 23 -44.26 16.27 -43.75
N LEU A 24 -43.89 16.79 -44.93
CA LEU A 24 -42.51 16.75 -45.44
C LEU A 24 -41.54 17.49 -44.51
N ARG A 25 -41.98 18.61 -43.90
CA ARG A 25 -41.18 19.37 -42.94
C ARG A 25 -40.94 18.58 -41.66
N SER A 26 -41.99 17.97 -41.10
CA SER A 26 -41.89 17.09 -39.93
C SER A 26 -40.98 15.87 -40.21
N TYR A 27 -41.15 15.23 -41.36
CA TYR A 27 -40.33 14.10 -41.80
C TYR A 27 -38.85 14.50 -41.96
N THR A 28 -38.59 15.63 -42.61
CA THR A 28 -37.23 16.18 -42.80
C THR A 28 -36.57 16.51 -41.46
N ASP A 29 -37.31 17.10 -40.52
CA ASP A 29 -36.79 17.42 -39.18
C ASP A 29 -36.46 16.14 -38.37
N GLN A 30 -37.28 15.09 -38.49
CA GLN A 30 -37.00 13.78 -37.91
C GLN A 30 -35.73 13.15 -38.51
N LYS A 31 -35.58 13.19 -39.84
CA LYS A 31 -34.38 12.66 -40.52
C LYS A 31 -33.13 13.45 -40.15
N LYS A 32 -33.18 14.78 -40.07
CA LYS A 32 -32.08 15.61 -39.54
C LYS A 32 -31.68 15.21 -38.12
N ALA A 33 -32.66 14.97 -37.25
CA ALA A 33 -32.39 14.51 -35.88
C ALA A 33 -31.73 13.11 -35.87
N LEU A 34 -32.17 12.21 -36.76
CA LEU A 34 -31.60 10.87 -36.91
C LEU A 34 -30.16 10.90 -37.43
N VAL A 35 -29.84 11.73 -38.44
CA VAL A 35 -28.46 11.93 -38.92
C VAL A 35 -27.57 12.40 -37.77
N LYS A 36 -27.99 13.42 -37.02
CA LYS A 36 -27.23 13.92 -35.85
C LYS A 36 -27.04 12.86 -34.76
N LYS A 37 -28.00 11.96 -34.59
CA LYS A 37 -27.90 10.84 -33.64
C LYS A 37 -26.86 9.83 -34.14
N LEU A 38 -26.94 9.40 -35.40
CA LEU A 38 -25.98 8.47 -36.00
C LEU A 38 -24.55 9.04 -35.99
N GLU A 39 -24.38 10.35 -36.21
CA GLU A 39 -23.07 11.01 -36.06
C GLU A 39 -22.50 10.88 -34.65
N LYS A 40 -23.34 11.05 -33.63
CA LYS A 40 -22.92 10.87 -32.23
C LYS A 40 -22.60 9.40 -31.92
N ASP A 41 -23.40 8.48 -32.45
CA ASP A 41 -23.20 7.04 -32.24
C ASP A 41 -21.90 6.55 -32.89
N ILE A 42 -21.59 7.04 -34.11
CA ILE A 42 -20.30 6.80 -34.79
C ILE A 42 -19.14 7.35 -33.95
N ALA A 43 -19.19 8.62 -33.54
CA ALA A 43 -18.14 9.24 -32.74
C ALA A 43 -17.95 8.54 -31.38
N SER A 44 -19.04 8.05 -30.78
CA SER A 44 -18.98 7.27 -29.54
C SER A 44 -18.31 5.92 -29.76
N GLU A 45 -18.66 5.20 -30.83
CA GLU A 45 -18.05 3.90 -31.12
C GLU A 45 -16.56 4.04 -31.46
N GLU A 46 -16.16 5.07 -32.23
CA GLU A 46 -14.75 5.38 -32.49
C GLU A 46 -13.98 5.62 -31.19
N LYS A 47 -14.55 6.40 -30.28
CA LYS A 47 -13.96 6.65 -28.96
C LYS A 47 -13.87 5.37 -28.12
N ASP A 48 -14.88 4.51 -28.16
CA ASP A 48 -14.88 3.25 -27.43
C ASP A 48 -13.81 2.29 -27.96
N ILE A 49 -13.59 2.26 -29.29
CA ILE A 49 -12.48 1.53 -29.91
C ILE A 49 -11.14 2.03 -29.38
N GLU A 50 -10.91 3.35 -29.36
CA GLU A 50 -9.66 3.94 -28.86
C GLU A 50 -9.44 3.63 -27.37
N ASN A 51 -10.49 3.69 -26.56
CA ASN A 51 -10.44 3.36 -25.14
C ASN A 51 -10.14 1.86 -24.92
N GLU A 52 -10.75 0.97 -25.69
CA GLU A 52 -10.51 -0.48 -25.63
C GLU A 52 -9.06 -0.81 -26.01
N ILE A 53 -8.53 -0.16 -27.05
CA ILE A 53 -7.13 -0.25 -27.47
C ILE A 53 -6.20 0.20 -26.33
N ALA A 54 -6.38 1.43 -25.83
CA ALA A 54 -5.51 2.01 -24.82
C ALA A 54 -5.50 1.19 -23.52
N SER A 55 -6.68 0.77 -23.06
CA SER A 55 -6.82 -0.05 -21.85
C SER A 55 -6.21 -1.45 -22.01
N THR A 56 -6.37 -2.09 -23.17
CA THR A 56 -5.81 -3.42 -23.46
C THR A 56 -4.29 -3.38 -23.55
N ILE A 57 -3.72 -2.38 -24.25
CA ILE A 57 -2.28 -2.16 -24.33
C ILE A 57 -1.71 -1.96 -22.94
N LYS A 58 -2.31 -1.07 -22.14
CA LYS A 58 -1.87 -0.79 -20.76
C LYS A 58 -1.91 -2.05 -19.89
N LYS A 59 -2.99 -2.83 -19.97
CA LYS A 59 -3.15 -4.06 -19.18
C LYS A 59 -2.12 -5.12 -19.56
N LYS A 60 -1.92 -5.38 -20.85
CA LYS A 60 -0.94 -6.39 -21.30
C LYS A 60 0.49 -5.97 -21.00
N ARG A 61 0.85 -4.70 -21.25
CA ARG A 61 2.16 -4.17 -20.88
C ARG A 61 2.42 -4.29 -19.38
N GLY A 62 1.45 -3.85 -18.57
CA GLY A 62 1.54 -3.95 -17.11
C GLY A 62 1.64 -5.39 -16.60
N SER A 63 0.99 -6.35 -17.26
CA SER A 63 1.14 -7.78 -16.93
C SER A 63 2.58 -8.26 -17.15
N ILE A 64 3.20 -7.89 -18.27
CA ILE A 64 4.61 -8.23 -18.55
C ILE A 64 5.50 -7.62 -17.48
N GLU A 65 5.32 -6.33 -17.16
CA GLU A 65 6.12 -5.65 -16.13
C GLU A 65 5.99 -6.35 -14.76
N ASN A 66 4.76 -6.64 -14.35
CA ASN A 66 4.46 -7.31 -13.08
C ASN A 66 5.05 -8.72 -12.99
N ASP A 67 5.01 -9.50 -14.07
CA ASP A 67 5.56 -10.86 -14.10
C ASP A 67 7.09 -10.86 -13.89
N PHE A 68 7.79 -9.92 -14.54
CA PHE A 68 9.23 -9.74 -14.34
C PHE A 68 9.55 -9.18 -12.95
N ASP A 69 8.78 -8.22 -12.46
CA ASP A 69 8.99 -7.64 -11.13
C ASP A 69 8.77 -8.66 -10.01
N LYS A 70 7.80 -9.56 -10.17
CA LYS A 70 7.62 -10.69 -9.26
C LYS A 70 8.85 -11.60 -9.22
N LYS A 71 9.37 -12.00 -10.39
CA LYS A 71 10.60 -12.83 -10.48
C LYS A 71 11.81 -12.13 -9.87
N LEU A 72 11.98 -10.82 -10.10
CA LEU A 72 13.06 -10.03 -9.50
C LEU A 72 12.92 -9.95 -7.97
N ASN A 73 11.71 -9.78 -7.46
CA ASN A 73 11.46 -9.75 -6.02
C ASN A 73 11.72 -11.10 -5.36
N ASP A 74 11.38 -12.22 -6.01
CA ASP A 74 11.71 -13.56 -5.54
C ASP A 74 13.23 -13.74 -5.43
N LYS A 75 14.00 -13.33 -6.45
CA LYS A 75 15.47 -13.35 -6.41
C LYS A 75 16.06 -12.47 -5.31
N ARG A 76 15.51 -11.27 -5.10
CA ARG A 76 15.90 -10.39 -3.97
C ARG A 76 15.60 -11.03 -2.61
N SER A 77 14.53 -11.81 -2.49
CA SER A 77 14.24 -12.58 -1.27
C SER A 77 15.31 -13.66 -1.05
N ASP A 78 15.73 -14.34 -2.11
CA ASP A 78 16.78 -15.36 -2.03
C ASP A 78 18.14 -14.76 -1.65
N VAL A 79 18.50 -13.57 -2.16
CA VAL A 79 19.68 -12.82 -1.69
C VAL A 79 19.65 -12.64 -0.17
N LYS A 80 18.54 -12.10 0.37
CA LYS A 80 18.40 -11.88 1.82
C LYS A 80 18.52 -13.17 2.64
N LYS A 81 18.01 -14.30 2.12
CA LYS A 81 18.15 -15.60 2.79
C LYS A 81 19.60 -16.06 2.83
N ILE A 82 20.33 -15.89 1.73
CA ILE A 82 21.74 -16.27 1.62
C ILE A 82 22.59 -15.38 2.53
N GLU A 83 22.37 -14.07 2.55
CA GLU A 83 23.04 -13.13 3.47
C GLU A 83 22.79 -13.51 4.94
N LYS A 84 21.53 -13.80 5.29
CA LYS A 84 21.19 -14.24 6.65
C LYS A 84 21.91 -15.53 7.04
N ASN A 85 21.98 -16.50 6.13
CA ASN A 85 22.69 -17.76 6.38
C ASN A 85 24.20 -17.53 6.48
N ARG A 86 24.78 -16.67 5.64
CA ARG A 86 26.18 -16.25 5.72
C ARG A 86 26.50 -15.62 7.07
N GLU A 87 25.67 -14.69 7.55
CA GLU A 87 25.84 -14.06 8.86
C GLU A 87 25.75 -15.08 10.01
N LYS A 88 24.81 -16.03 9.91
CA LYS A 88 24.66 -17.10 10.89
C LYS A 88 25.89 -18.00 10.95
N ASP A 89 26.36 -18.50 9.80
CA ASP A 89 27.54 -19.34 9.72
C ASP A 89 28.80 -18.60 10.19
N LYS A 90 28.93 -17.32 9.82
CA LYS A 90 30.00 -16.45 10.33
C LYS A 90 29.94 -16.36 11.85
N SER A 91 28.77 -16.06 12.42
CA SER A 91 28.62 -15.94 13.87
C SER A 91 28.95 -17.24 14.59
N GLU A 92 28.52 -18.39 14.06
CA GLU A 92 28.86 -19.70 14.62
C GLU A 92 30.37 -19.97 14.59
N GLN A 93 31.05 -19.65 13.49
CA GLN A 93 32.50 -19.82 13.37
C GLN A 93 33.27 -18.85 14.28
N VAL A 94 32.85 -17.59 14.37
CA VAL A 94 33.40 -16.59 15.31
C VAL A 94 33.28 -17.12 16.74
N ASN A 95 32.12 -17.65 17.14
CA ASN A 95 31.92 -18.21 18.46
C ASN A 95 32.81 -19.42 18.73
N LYS A 96 33.01 -20.30 17.73
CA LYS A 96 33.96 -21.42 17.82
C LYS A 96 35.39 -20.94 18.01
N ARG A 97 35.83 -19.94 17.24
CA ARG A 97 37.17 -19.34 17.36
C ARG A 97 37.39 -18.69 18.72
N VAL A 98 36.39 -17.97 19.24
CA VAL A 98 36.42 -17.43 20.61
C VAL A 98 36.56 -18.56 21.62
N ALA A 99 35.73 -19.60 21.54
CA ALA A 99 35.78 -20.72 22.46
C ALA A 99 37.13 -21.45 22.43
N GLU A 100 37.73 -21.63 21.25
CA GLU A 100 39.05 -22.24 21.10
C GLU A 100 40.15 -21.35 21.67
N ALA A 101 40.16 -20.06 21.34
CA ALA A 101 41.15 -19.09 21.82
C ALA A 101 41.08 -18.87 23.34
N THR A 102 39.89 -18.99 23.94
CA THR A 102 39.70 -18.78 25.39
C THR A 102 39.76 -20.06 26.22
N LYS A 103 39.76 -21.25 25.57
CA LYS A 103 39.77 -22.56 26.25
C LYS A 103 40.84 -22.68 27.33
N GLY A 104 42.08 -22.29 27.01
CA GLY A 104 43.19 -22.35 27.98
C GLY A 104 42.99 -21.45 29.20
N TYR A 105 42.30 -20.32 29.07
CA TYR A 105 41.97 -19.45 30.21
C TYR A 105 40.86 -20.06 31.07
N HIS A 106 39.87 -20.72 30.47
CA HIS A 106 38.83 -21.42 31.21
C HIS A 106 39.39 -22.61 32.00
N GLU A 107 40.29 -23.39 31.40
CA GLU A 107 40.99 -24.49 32.09
C GLU A 107 41.86 -23.97 33.24
N LYS A 108 42.64 -22.90 33.01
CA LYS A 108 43.43 -22.23 34.07
C LYS A 108 42.54 -21.73 35.21
N ASN A 109 41.41 -21.09 34.90
CA ASN A 109 40.48 -20.60 35.92
C ASN A 109 39.89 -21.76 36.74
N ALA A 110 39.50 -22.86 36.09
CA ALA A 110 39.01 -24.04 36.79
C ALA A 110 40.09 -24.66 37.70
N GLY A 111 41.36 -24.66 37.27
CA GLY A 111 42.50 -25.04 38.08
C GLY A 111 42.67 -24.15 39.31
N LEU A 112 42.76 -22.83 39.11
CA LEU A 112 42.91 -21.84 40.19
C LEU A 112 41.75 -21.90 41.21
N GLU A 113 40.52 -22.18 40.76
CA GLU A 113 39.39 -22.35 41.68
C GLU A 113 39.48 -23.62 42.52
N LYS A 114 39.98 -24.72 41.94
CA LYS A 114 40.23 -25.97 42.68
C LYS A 114 41.35 -25.80 43.68
N GLU A 115 42.46 -25.18 43.27
CA GLU A 115 43.60 -24.88 44.14
C GLU A 115 43.19 -23.99 45.32
N LEU A 116 42.43 -22.92 45.06
CA LEU A 116 41.89 -22.05 46.11
C LEU A 116 41.01 -22.81 47.12
N ARG A 117 40.10 -23.67 46.63
CA ARG A 117 39.24 -24.47 47.51
C ARG A 117 40.03 -25.48 48.33
N ASN A 118 41.04 -26.11 47.73
CA ASN A 118 41.91 -27.06 48.42
C ASN A 118 42.74 -26.37 49.50
N MET A 119 43.32 -25.21 49.21
CA MET A 119 44.05 -24.41 50.19
C MET A 119 43.15 -24.02 51.36
N PHE A 120 41.92 -23.56 51.10
CA PHE A 120 40.95 -23.22 52.15
C PHE A 120 40.57 -24.42 53.00
N LYS A 121 40.42 -25.60 52.38
CA LYS A 121 40.15 -26.85 53.10
C LYS A 121 41.31 -27.24 54.02
N ASN A 122 42.55 -27.11 53.55
CA ASN A 122 43.75 -27.46 54.31
C ASN A 122 43.96 -26.53 55.52
N GLU A 123 43.67 -25.24 55.37
CA GLU A 123 43.81 -24.23 56.43
C GLU A 123 42.59 -24.14 57.35
N GLY A 124 41.57 -24.97 57.15
CA GLY A 124 40.35 -25.00 57.97
C GLY A 124 39.41 -23.80 57.74
N VAL A 125 39.60 -23.06 56.65
CA VAL A 125 38.74 -21.93 56.28
C VAL A 125 37.43 -22.44 55.67
N PRO A 126 36.26 -21.88 56.05
CA PRO A 126 35.01 -22.25 55.41
C PRO A 126 35.04 -22.05 53.88
N LEU A 127 34.68 -23.08 53.11
CA LEU A 127 34.80 -23.08 51.64
C LEU A 127 33.98 -21.99 50.92
N TRP A 128 32.91 -21.50 51.54
CA TRP A 128 32.12 -20.40 50.97
C TRP A 128 32.91 -19.07 50.96
N CYS A 129 33.90 -18.90 51.84
CA CYS A 129 34.82 -17.76 51.82
C CYS A 129 35.68 -17.74 50.55
N ALA A 130 35.86 -18.88 49.87
CA ALA A 130 36.60 -18.92 48.62
C ALA A 130 35.88 -18.15 47.51
N GLY A 131 34.56 -17.94 47.59
CA GLY A 131 33.72 -17.36 46.55
C GLY A 131 34.02 -15.88 46.21
N SER A 132 33.71 -15.47 44.98
CA SER A 132 33.87 -14.07 44.51
C SER A 132 33.05 -13.06 45.35
N PHE A 133 31.85 -13.47 45.80
CA PHE A 133 30.99 -12.65 46.65
C PHE A 133 31.66 -12.28 47.99
N TYR A 134 32.30 -13.26 48.65
CA TYR A 134 33.02 -13.04 49.91
C TYR A 134 34.11 -11.97 49.75
N TYR A 135 34.93 -12.11 48.72
CA TYR A 135 36.00 -11.15 48.44
C TYR A 135 35.47 -9.76 48.10
N THR A 136 34.37 -9.67 47.35
CA THR A 136 33.72 -8.38 47.07
C THR A 136 33.22 -7.71 48.36
N MET A 137 32.67 -8.47 49.30
CA MET A 137 32.07 -7.92 50.52
C MET A 137 33.12 -7.56 51.58
N PHE A 138 34.12 -8.41 51.79
CA PHE A 138 35.06 -8.33 52.92
C PHE A 138 36.48 -7.89 52.55
N MET A 139 36.86 -7.98 51.27
CA MET A 139 38.16 -7.53 50.76
C MET A 139 38.06 -6.92 49.33
N PRO A 140 37.19 -5.91 49.13
CA PRO A 140 37.00 -5.29 47.82
C PRO A 140 38.27 -4.57 47.34
N ARG A 141 38.56 -4.62 46.04
CA ARG A 141 39.58 -3.79 45.39
C ARG A 141 39.06 -3.10 44.12
N GLY A 142 39.42 -1.83 43.96
CA GLY A 142 39.09 -1.03 42.77
C GLY A 142 37.58 -1.03 42.46
N LYS A 143 37.20 -1.51 41.26
CA LYS A 143 35.80 -1.57 40.81
C LYS A 143 34.88 -2.46 41.67
N GLU A 144 35.42 -3.34 42.51
CA GLU A 144 34.62 -4.15 43.45
C GLU A 144 34.03 -3.32 44.58
N ILE A 145 34.58 -2.13 44.87
CA ILE A 145 34.04 -1.21 45.88
C ILE A 145 32.63 -0.76 45.48
N PHE A 146 32.44 -0.46 44.19
CA PHE A 146 31.11 -0.12 43.66
C PHE A 146 30.14 -1.31 43.76
N LYS A 147 30.58 -2.52 43.42
CA LYS A 147 29.75 -3.74 43.58
C LYS A 147 29.39 -4.00 45.04
N LYS A 148 30.31 -3.77 45.98
CA LYS A 148 30.04 -3.85 47.41
C LYS A 148 28.96 -2.85 47.83
N LEU A 149 29.04 -1.61 47.36
CA LEU A 149 28.01 -0.61 47.64
C LEU A 149 26.63 -1.06 47.14
N LEU A 150 26.57 -1.60 45.91
CA LEU A 150 25.32 -2.17 45.37
C LEU A 150 24.79 -3.31 46.23
N TYR A 151 25.66 -4.23 46.69
CA TYR A 151 25.23 -5.30 47.60
C TYR A 151 24.73 -4.74 48.93
N ILE A 152 25.39 -3.73 49.51
CA ILE A 152 24.92 -3.11 50.76
C ILE A 152 23.53 -2.49 50.56
N ILE A 153 23.32 -1.72 49.49
CA ILE A 153 22.00 -1.14 49.18
C ILE A 153 20.95 -2.24 48.98
N PHE A 154 21.31 -3.32 48.31
CA PHE A 154 20.42 -4.45 48.09
C PHE A 154 20.04 -5.15 49.40
N PHE A 155 21.01 -5.57 50.22
CA PHE A 155 20.75 -6.29 51.47
C PHE A 155 20.15 -5.40 52.57
N ALA A 156 20.58 -4.16 52.69
CA ALA A 156 20.11 -3.25 53.74
C ALA A 156 18.88 -2.42 53.36
N GLY A 157 18.57 -2.28 52.06
CA GLY A 157 17.46 -1.46 51.56
C GLY A 157 16.42 -2.28 50.81
N ALA A 158 16.80 -2.93 49.71
CA ALA A 158 15.85 -3.60 48.82
C ALA A 158 15.13 -4.79 49.49
N ILE A 159 15.87 -5.65 50.20
CA ILE A 159 15.29 -6.79 50.92
C ILE A 159 14.30 -6.36 52.01
N PRO A 160 14.64 -5.48 52.97
CA PRO A 160 13.68 -5.06 53.99
C PRO A 160 12.51 -4.29 53.40
N ALA A 161 12.71 -3.46 52.37
CA ALA A 161 11.61 -2.80 51.67
C ALA A 161 10.65 -3.82 51.04
N GLY A 162 11.18 -4.86 50.39
CA GLY A 162 10.37 -5.94 49.82
C GLY A 162 9.57 -6.69 50.88
N ILE A 163 10.20 -7.05 52.01
CA ILE A 163 9.52 -7.70 53.15
C ILE A 163 8.42 -6.79 53.71
N LEU A 164 8.69 -5.50 53.88
CA LEU A 164 7.70 -4.54 54.38
C LEU A 164 6.52 -4.38 53.44
N LEU A 165 6.75 -4.29 52.12
CA LEU A 165 5.66 -4.23 51.13
C LEU A 165 4.78 -5.48 51.19
N LEU A 166 5.37 -6.67 51.31
CA LEU A 166 4.63 -7.92 51.47
C LEU A 166 3.81 -7.94 52.76
N LEU A 167 4.38 -7.49 53.88
CA LEU A 167 3.68 -7.38 55.16
C LEU A 167 2.53 -6.36 55.11
N TRP A 168 2.70 -5.25 54.40
CA TRP A 168 1.65 -4.25 54.17
C TRP A 168 0.46 -4.82 53.40
N GLY A 169 0.71 -5.65 52.39
CA GLY A 169 -0.33 -6.31 51.60
C GLY A 169 -1.02 -7.49 52.28
N THR A 170 -0.42 -8.05 53.34
CA THR A 170 -0.90 -9.28 54.00
C THR A 170 -1.20 -9.03 55.49
N ALA A 171 -0.21 -9.19 56.37
CA ALA A 171 -0.36 -9.17 57.83
C ALA A 171 -0.84 -7.82 58.37
N PHE A 172 -0.48 -6.71 57.73
CA PHE A 172 -0.88 -5.37 58.16
C PHE A 172 -2.12 -4.85 57.44
N LYS A 173 -2.78 -5.62 56.56
CA LYS A 173 -3.88 -5.11 55.71
C LYS A 173 -5.00 -4.44 56.51
N GLY A 174 -5.43 -5.03 57.63
CA GLY A 174 -6.50 -4.52 58.51
C GLY A 174 -6.08 -3.60 59.65
N MET A 175 -4.80 -3.23 59.75
CA MET A 175 -4.28 -2.38 60.83
C MET A 175 -4.48 -0.88 60.52
N ALA A 176 -4.62 -0.02 61.54
CA ALA A 176 -4.65 1.44 61.34
C ALA A 176 -3.30 1.94 60.79
N HIS A 177 -3.33 2.92 59.87
CA HIS A 177 -2.15 3.38 59.13
C HIS A 177 -0.97 3.77 60.04
N ASP A 178 -1.23 4.50 61.13
CA ASP A 178 -0.20 4.94 62.08
C ASP A 178 0.50 3.75 62.76
N LYS A 179 -0.25 2.71 63.11
CA LYS A 179 0.32 1.48 63.69
C LYS A 179 1.18 0.74 62.65
N LYS A 180 0.75 0.66 61.38
CA LYS A 180 1.55 0.05 60.31
C LYS A 180 2.89 0.75 60.15
N MET A 181 2.89 2.10 60.16
CA MET A 181 4.10 2.91 60.06
C MET A 181 5.06 2.65 61.22
N ILE A 182 4.55 2.64 62.46
CA ILE A 182 5.37 2.34 63.65
C ILE A 182 5.99 0.93 63.57
N PHE A 183 5.22 -0.10 63.25
CA PHE A 183 5.75 -1.46 63.09
C PHE A 183 6.77 -1.56 61.95
N SER A 184 6.57 -0.83 60.86
CA SER A 184 7.50 -0.81 59.73
C SER A 184 8.84 -0.21 60.10
N VAL A 185 8.83 0.89 60.86
CA VAL A 185 10.05 1.51 61.40
C VAL A 185 10.77 0.55 62.35
N ILE A 186 10.04 -0.10 63.26
CA ILE A 186 10.63 -1.08 64.20
C ILE A 186 11.29 -2.24 63.44
N ILE A 187 10.59 -2.83 62.46
CA ILE A 187 11.11 -3.94 61.65
C ILE A 187 12.34 -3.50 60.85
N ALA A 188 12.32 -2.30 60.26
CA ALA A 188 13.46 -1.77 59.52
C ALA A 188 14.70 -1.55 60.42
N VAL A 189 14.50 -1.01 61.63
CA VAL A 189 15.58 -0.81 62.61
C VAL A 189 16.14 -2.15 63.07
N VAL A 190 15.28 -3.12 63.42
CA VAL A 190 15.71 -4.47 63.81
C VAL A 190 16.48 -5.15 62.68
N TRP A 191 16.00 -5.06 61.44
CA TRP A 191 16.70 -5.59 60.27
C TRP A 191 18.09 -4.98 60.08
N LEU A 192 18.21 -3.67 60.22
CA LEU A 192 19.48 -2.96 60.09
C LEU A 192 20.48 -3.43 61.16
N ILE A 193 20.04 -3.51 62.42
CA ILE A 193 20.87 -3.99 63.53
C ILE A 193 21.31 -5.43 63.27
N LEU A 194 20.38 -6.33 62.93
CA LEU A 194 20.69 -7.73 62.63
C LEU A 194 21.68 -7.85 61.46
N SER A 195 21.49 -7.06 60.39
CA SER A 195 22.38 -7.06 59.22
C SER A 195 23.80 -6.63 59.59
N ILE A 196 23.96 -5.59 60.42
CA ILE A 196 25.25 -5.15 60.93
C ILE A 196 25.89 -6.24 61.79
N VAL A 197 25.15 -6.81 62.73
CA VAL A 197 25.65 -7.86 63.64
C VAL A 197 26.12 -9.07 62.84
N ILE A 198 25.31 -9.58 61.91
CA ILE A 198 25.66 -10.73 61.05
C ILE A 198 26.92 -10.41 60.23
N TYR A 199 27.01 -9.23 59.64
CA TYR A 199 28.18 -8.81 58.87
C TYR A 199 29.46 -8.82 59.74
N PHE A 200 29.41 -8.27 60.95
CA PHE A 200 30.56 -8.24 61.86
C PHE A 200 30.93 -9.63 62.38
N VAL A 201 29.94 -10.47 62.71
CA VAL A 201 30.18 -11.86 63.13
C VAL A 201 30.91 -12.63 62.03
N ILE A 202 30.47 -12.51 60.79
CA ILE A 202 31.17 -13.08 59.64
C ILE A 202 32.58 -12.50 59.54
N TYR A 203 32.72 -11.17 59.53
CA TYR A 203 34.00 -10.49 59.38
C TYR A 203 35.05 -10.96 60.40
N VAL A 204 34.66 -11.06 61.69
CA VAL A 204 35.55 -11.49 62.77
C VAL A 204 35.88 -12.98 62.63
N ASN A 205 34.87 -13.84 62.47
CA ASN A 205 35.08 -15.29 62.46
C ASN A 205 35.76 -15.82 61.19
N THR A 206 35.75 -15.06 60.09
CA THR A 206 36.42 -15.45 58.84
C THR A 206 37.65 -14.60 58.55
N LYS A 207 37.50 -13.28 58.36
CA LYS A 207 38.59 -12.43 57.86
C LYS A 207 39.64 -12.15 58.92
N VAL A 208 39.25 -11.87 60.16
CA VAL A 208 40.22 -11.61 61.24
C VAL A 208 40.90 -12.91 61.66
N ARG A 209 40.13 -13.99 61.81
CA ARG A 209 40.62 -15.31 62.22
C ARG A 209 41.57 -15.96 61.21
N TYR A 210 41.29 -15.84 59.90
CA TYR A 210 42.05 -16.49 58.84
C TYR A 210 42.68 -15.46 57.89
N LEU A 211 43.24 -14.38 58.44
CA LEU A 211 43.67 -13.22 57.65
C LEU A 211 44.67 -13.58 56.54
N ASP A 212 45.66 -14.43 56.84
CA ASP A 212 46.71 -14.78 55.89
C ASP A 212 46.18 -15.70 54.77
N ALA A 213 45.38 -16.71 55.14
CA ALA A 213 44.62 -17.54 54.20
C ALA A 213 43.78 -16.72 53.20
N ILE A 214 43.03 -15.75 53.72
CA ILE A 214 42.17 -14.88 52.91
C ILE A 214 43.01 -13.98 52.00
N ARG A 215 44.12 -13.43 52.49
CA ARG A 215 45.06 -12.62 51.68
C ARG A 215 45.71 -13.44 50.58
N GLU A 216 46.07 -14.69 50.86
CA GLU A 216 46.61 -15.60 49.85
C GLU A 216 45.55 -15.96 48.81
N GLY A 217 44.34 -16.32 49.26
CA GLY A 217 43.22 -16.61 48.36
C GLY A 217 42.83 -15.43 47.46
N ARG A 218 43.11 -14.19 47.88
CA ARG A 218 42.93 -12.99 47.04
C ARG A 218 43.81 -13.04 45.79
N LYS A 219 45.02 -13.60 45.86
CA LYS A 219 45.92 -13.73 44.71
C LYS A 219 45.30 -14.62 43.64
N TYR A 220 44.69 -15.75 44.04
CA TYR A 220 43.94 -16.62 43.12
C TYR A 220 42.75 -15.91 42.49
N ARG A 221 41.99 -15.12 43.26
CA ARG A 221 40.86 -14.33 42.73
C ARG A 221 41.30 -13.22 41.78
N ASP A 222 42.41 -12.55 42.07
CA ASP A 222 42.99 -11.54 41.19
C ASP A 222 43.50 -12.19 39.88
N ALA A 223 44.13 -13.38 39.96
CA ALA A 223 44.54 -14.14 38.78
C ALA A 223 43.36 -14.57 37.91
N ILE A 224 42.28 -15.11 38.50
CA ILE A 224 41.05 -15.48 37.77
C ILE A 224 40.42 -14.25 37.10
N LYS A 225 40.39 -13.10 37.78
CA LYS A 225 39.84 -11.86 37.23
C LYS A 225 40.68 -11.32 36.07
N ASN A 226 42.01 -11.42 36.16
CA ASN A 226 42.91 -11.04 35.08
C ASN A 226 42.71 -11.93 33.86
N ASN A 227 42.60 -13.26 34.06
CA ASN A 227 42.27 -14.20 32.99
C ASN A 227 40.92 -13.87 32.34
N GLN A 228 39.88 -13.57 33.12
CA GLN A 228 38.58 -13.15 32.59
C GLN A 228 38.69 -11.87 31.76
N THR A 229 39.49 -10.90 32.22
CA THR A 229 39.74 -9.67 31.46
C THR A 229 40.44 -9.96 30.13
N SER A 230 41.38 -10.92 30.10
CA SER A 230 42.03 -11.38 28.87
C SER A 230 41.04 -12.09 27.95
N VAL A 231 40.14 -12.92 28.48
CA VAL A 231 39.05 -13.55 27.73
C VAL A 231 38.15 -12.49 27.08
N ASP A 232 37.75 -11.47 27.85
CA ASP A 232 36.88 -10.39 27.34
C ASP A 232 37.60 -9.59 26.23
N LYS A 233 38.91 -9.34 26.36
CA LYS A 233 39.72 -8.70 25.33
C LYS A 233 39.81 -9.54 24.06
N ILE A 234 40.21 -10.81 24.16
CA ILE A 234 40.30 -11.75 23.02
C ILE A 234 38.94 -11.85 22.32
N THR A 235 37.85 -11.95 23.08
CA THR A 235 36.49 -11.98 22.53
C THR A 235 36.16 -10.69 21.77
N SER A 236 36.48 -9.52 22.35
CA SER A 236 36.32 -8.23 21.67
C SER A 236 37.15 -8.13 20.40
N ASP A 237 38.40 -8.59 20.43
CA ASP A 237 39.33 -8.48 19.30
C ASP A 237 38.89 -9.38 18.15
N ILE A 238 38.48 -10.62 18.42
CA ILE A 238 37.93 -11.54 17.42
C ILE A 238 36.62 -11.00 16.83
N ASN A 239 35.73 -10.45 17.66
CA ASN A 239 34.46 -9.89 17.18
C ASN A 239 34.62 -8.62 16.32
N LYS A 240 35.70 -7.85 16.55
CA LYS A 240 36.03 -6.65 15.77
C LYS A 240 36.92 -6.94 14.56
N ASP A 241 37.39 -8.18 14.43
CA ASP A 241 38.21 -8.62 13.32
C ASP A 241 37.42 -8.45 12.02
N LYS A 242 38.01 -7.68 11.09
CA LYS A 242 37.42 -7.42 9.78
C LYS A 242 37.83 -8.47 8.76
N ASP A 243 38.86 -9.26 9.06
CA ASP A 243 39.30 -10.31 8.17
C ASP A 243 38.34 -11.50 8.28
N GLU A 244 37.59 -11.71 7.21
CA GLU A 244 36.66 -12.83 7.08
C GLU A 244 37.26 -14.01 6.31
N SER A 245 38.50 -13.90 5.80
CA SER A 245 39.12 -14.94 4.97
C SER A 245 39.31 -16.28 5.69
N LEU A 246 39.35 -16.25 7.03
CA LEU A 246 39.44 -17.42 7.89
C LEU A 246 38.10 -18.17 8.02
N TYR A 247 36.99 -17.53 7.69
CA TYR A 247 35.67 -18.13 7.70
C TYR A 247 35.38 -18.53 6.24
N ASP A 248 35.27 -19.83 5.96
CA ASP A 248 35.06 -20.37 4.62
C ASP A 248 33.67 -19.99 4.07
N LEU A 249 33.51 -18.71 3.71
CA LEU A 249 32.25 -18.07 3.31
C LEU A 249 32.18 -17.88 1.79
N GLY A 250 33.22 -18.29 1.04
CA GLY A 250 33.31 -18.07 -0.41
C GLY A 250 32.16 -18.73 -1.20
N GLU A 251 31.59 -19.82 -0.69
CA GLU A 251 30.40 -20.45 -1.30
C GLU A 251 29.19 -19.50 -1.30
N TYR A 252 29.02 -18.69 -0.26
CA TYR A 252 27.97 -17.67 -0.19
C TYR A 252 28.18 -16.59 -1.24
N ASP A 253 29.42 -16.13 -1.41
CA ASP A 253 29.78 -15.11 -2.40
C ASP A 253 29.56 -15.62 -3.84
N GLU A 254 29.88 -16.88 -4.12
CA GLU A 254 29.60 -17.52 -5.40
C GLU A 254 28.08 -17.60 -5.67
N LYS A 255 27.30 -18.01 -4.66
CA LYS A 255 25.82 -18.07 -4.75
C LYS A 255 25.22 -16.69 -5.00
N LEU A 256 25.68 -15.66 -4.30
CA LEU A 256 25.25 -14.27 -4.50
C LEU A 256 25.60 -13.81 -5.93
N SER A 257 26.83 -14.06 -6.38
CA SER A 257 27.26 -13.73 -7.75
C SER A 257 26.38 -14.41 -8.82
N LYS A 258 26.01 -15.68 -8.62
CA LYS A 258 25.09 -16.40 -9.53
C LYS A 258 23.70 -15.77 -9.55
N ILE A 259 23.18 -15.35 -8.40
CA ILE A 259 21.88 -14.67 -8.34
C ILE A 259 21.94 -13.30 -8.99
N ASP A 260 22.98 -12.51 -8.75
CA ASP A 260 23.16 -11.20 -9.38
C ASP A 260 23.21 -11.30 -10.91
N LYS A 261 23.98 -12.26 -11.44
CA LYS A 261 24.00 -12.55 -12.88
C LYS A 261 22.61 -12.92 -13.40
N SER A 262 21.87 -13.75 -12.66
CA SER A 262 20.49 -14.12 -12.99
C SER A 262 19.53 -12.92 -12.93
N MET A 263 19.70 -12.00 -11.99
CA MET A 263 18.88 -10.79 -11.87
C MET A 263 19.15 -9.82 -13.02
N ASN A 264 20.41 -9.61 -13.38
CA ASN A 264 20.78 -8.78 -14.53
C ASN A 264 20.19 -9.33 -15.82
N LYS A 265 20.30 -10.65 -16.04
CA LYS A 265 19.66 -11.30 -17.18
C LYS A 265 18.14 -11.09 -17.19
N LEU A 266 17.46 -11.23 -16.05
CA LEU A 266 16.02 -10.96 -15.96
C LEU A 266 15.65 -9.50 -16.26
N MET A 267 16.51 -8.54 -15.90
CA MET A 267 16.28 -7.13 -16.24
C MET A 267 16.45 -6.88 -17.74
N ASP A 268 17.44 -7.50 -18.37
CA ASP A 268 17.63 -7.45 -19.82
C ASP A 268 16.46 -8.11 -20.55
N ASP A 269 16.04 -9.30 -20.12
CA ASP A 269 14.88 -10.02 -20.65
C ASP A 269 13.59 -9.19 -20.50
N LYS A 270 13.41 -8.48 -19.37
CA LYS A 270 12.29 -7.55 -19.15
C LYS A 270 12.31 -6.44 -20.19
N LYS A 271 13.47 -5.79 -20.36
CA LYS A 271 13.65 -4.69 -21.31
C LYS A 271 13.37 -5.13 -22.74
N ASP A 272 13.85 -6.31 -23.12
CA ASP A 272 13.66 -6.83 -24.47
C ASP A 272 12.21 -7.31 -24.71
N SER A 273 11.56 -7.89 -23.71
CA SER A 273 10.13 -8.22 -23.77
C SER A 273 9.25 -6.97 -23.94
N LEU A 274 9.56 -5.89 -23.22
CA LEU A 274 8.83 -4.62 -23.36
C LEU A 274 9.07 -3.97 -24.72
N LYS A 275 10.31 -3.98 -25.22
CA LYS A 275 10.60 -3.51 -26.59
C LYS A 275 9.85 -4.32 -27.64
N HIS A 276 9.81 -5.65 -27.50
CA HIS A 276 9.07 -6.51 -28.42
C HIS A 276 7.58 -6.19 -28.37
N PHE A 277 7.02 -6.01 -27.17
CA PHE A 277 5.64 -5.63 -26.97
C PHE A 277 5.32 -4.29 -27.66
N ASP A 278 6.15 -3.27 -27.44
CA ASP A 278 5.94 -1.93 -28.01
C ASP A 278 6.07 -1.89 -29.52
N LYS A 279 6.99 -2.67 -30.10
CA LYS A 279 7.25 -2.68 -31.54
C LYS A 279 6.26 -3.52 -32.33
N LYS A 280 5.82 -4.65 -31.79
CA LYS A 280 5.07 -5.67 -32.54
C LYS A 280 3.68 -5.88 -31.96
N THR A 281 3.61 -6.33 -30.71
CA THR A 281 2.35 -6.76 -30.10
C THR A 281 1.35 -5.62 -29.94
N LYS A 282 1.82 -4.38 -29.74
CA LYS A 282 0.96 -3.20 -29.70
C LYS A 282 0.16 -3.04 -30.99
N ASN A 283 0.83 -3.09 -32.14
CA ASN A 283 0.19 -2.93 -33.45
C ASN A 283 -0.77 -4.08 -33.74
N GLU A 284 -0.40 -5.32 -33.38
CA GLU A 284 -1.29 -6.48 -33.52
C GLU A 284 -2.58 -6.33 -32.70
N ILE A 285 -2.51 -5.77 -31.50
CA ILE A 285 -3.70 -5.49 -30.66
C ILE A 285 -4.56 -4.40 -31.29
N GLU A 286 -3.94 -3.32 -31.80
CA GLU A 286 -4.65 -2.24 -32.47
C GLU A 286 -5.42 -2.76 -33.69
N GLU A 287 -4.77 -3.54 -34.54
CA GLU A 287 -5.38 -4.15 -35.72
C GLU A 287 -6.51 -5.11 -35.36
N ASP A 288 -6.33 -5.99 -34.38
CA ASP A 288 -7.34 -6.97 -33.97
C ASP A 288 -8.61 -6.29 -33.43
N ILE A 289 -8.45 -5.29 -32.55
CA ILE A 289 -9.59 -4.55 -31.97
C ILE A 289 -10.31 -3.75 -33.06
N ARG A 290 -9.57 -3.04 -33.92
CA ARG A 290 -10.17 -2.28 -35.04
C ARG A 290 -10.92 -3.22 -35.97
N LYS A 291 -10.33 -4.33 -36.38
CA LYS A 291 -10.96 -5.32 -37.27
C LYS A 291 -12.24 -5.91 -36.68
N LYS A 292 -12.24 -6.22 -35.38
CA LYS A 292 -13.41 -6.76 -34.68
C LYS A 292 -14.58 -5.76 -34.63
N ARG A 293 -14.27 -4.47 -34.49
CA ARG A 293 -15.25 -3.39 -34.34
C ARG A 293 -15.64 -2.74 -35.68
N GLN A 294 -14.84 -2.94 -36.72
CA GLN A 294 -15.01 -2.34 -38.05
C GLN A 294 -16.40 -2.61 -38.63
N LYS A 295 -16.90 -3.85 -38.50
CA LYS A 295 -18.22 -4.23 -39.02
C LYS A 295 -19.34 -3.34 -38.47
N LYS A 296 -19.33 -3.08 -37.16
CA LYS A 296 -20.35 -2.25 -36.50
C LYS A 296 -20.23 -0.78 -36.92
N LEU A 297 -19.00 -0.29 -37.08
CA LEU A 297 -18.74 1.06 -37.57
C LEU A 297 -19.22 1.24 -39.01
N ASP A 298 -18.93 0.26 -39.88
CA ASP A 298 -19.37 0.25 -41.28
C ASP A 298 -20.90 0.19 -41.39
N GLU A 299 -21.57 -0.57 -40.53
CA GLU A 299 -23.04 -0.62 -40.44
C GLU A 299 -23.62 0.76 -40.09
N LEU A 300 -23.10 1.44 -39.06
CA LEU A 300 -23.53 2.79 -38.67
C LEU A 300 -23.28 3.83 -39.77
N ILE A 301 -22.12 3.76 -40.44
CA ILE A 301 -21.78 4.65 -41.56
C ILE A 301 -22.72 4.39 -42.74
N SER A 302 -23.03 3.14 -43.04
CA SER A 302 -23.96 2.79 -44.11
C SER A 302 -25.38 3.27 -43.79
N GLU A 303 -25.84 3.12 -42.55
CA GLU A 303 -27.14 3.62 -42.10
C GLU A 303 -27.21 5.15 -42.20
N LYS A 304 -26.16 5.86 -41.76
CA LYS A 304 -26.06 7.31 -41.91
C LYS A 304 -26.19 7.74 -43.37
N LYS A 305 -25.45 7.10 -44.28
CA LYS A 305 -25.51 7.44 -45.72
C LYS A 305 -26.91 7.27 -46.30
N LYS A 306 -27.60 6.18 -45.96
CA LYS A 306 -28.99 5.94 -46.41
C LYS A 306 -29.94 7.03 -45.90
N VAL A 307 -29.83 7.40 -44.63
CA VAL A 307 -30.68 8.45 -44.04
C VAL A 307 -30.33 9.83 -44.62
N GLU A 308 -29.08 10.10 -44.97
CA GLU A 308 -28.65 11.32 -45.65
C GLU A 308 -29.19 11.41 -47.09
N GLU A 309 -29.19 10.31 -47.83
CA GLU A 309 -29.83 10.21 -49.16
C GLU A 309 -31.33 10.51 -49.05
N GLU A 310 -32.06 9.82 -48.15
CA GLU A 310 -33.48 10.07 -47.90
C GLU A 310 -33.78 11.51 -47.47
N LEU A 311 -32.89 12.11 -46.66
CA LEU A 311 -32.99 13.51 -46.24
C LEU A 311 -32.77 14.48 -47.41
N SER A 312 -31.83 14.17 -48.31
CA SER A 312 -31.57 14.99 -49.49
C SER A 312 -32.77 14.98 -50.44
N GLU A 313 -33.34 13.80 -50.69
CA GLU A 313 -34.56 13.64 -51.48
C GLU A 313 -35.75 14.38 -50.85
N SER A 314 -35.96 14.24 -49.54
CA SER A 314 -37.06 14.92 -48.84
C SER A 314 -36.89 16.43 -48.80
N LEU A 315 -35.66 16.95 -48.71
CA LEU A 315 -35.35 18.38 -48.79
C LEU A 315 -35.64 18.94 -50.18
N GLN A 316 -35.33 18.19 -51.23
CA GLN A 316 -35.66 18.59 -52.60
C GLN A 316 -37.18 18.64 -52.81
N GLU A 317 -37.90 17.60 -52.39
CA GLU A 317 -39.36 17.56 -52.50
C GLU A 317 -40.03 18.65 -51.64
N LEU A 318 -39.49 18.94 -50.46
CA LEU A 318 -39.93 20.03 -49.60
C LEU A 318 -39.73 21.38 -50.28
N SER A 319 -38.56 21.65 -50.87
CA SER A 319 -38.26 22.89 -51.60
C SER A 319 -39.20 23.12 -52.80
N GLU A 320 -39.46 22.07 -53.57
CA GLU A 320 -40.43 22.11 -54.67
C GLU A 320 -41.85 22.39 -54.17
N THR A 321 -42.23 21.78 -53.05
CA THR A 321 -43.55 21.98 -52.42
C THR A 321 -43.67 23.38 -51.80
N GLU A 322 -42.61 23.89 -51.18
CA GLU A 322 -42.53 25.26 -50.67
C GLU A 322 -42.68 26.29 -51.79
N THR A 323 -42.06 26.06 -52.95
CA THR A 323 -42.23 26.90 -54.15
C THR A 323 -43.70 26.91 -54.62
N LYS A 324 -44.38 25.76 -54.59
CA LYS A 324 -45.82 25.66 -54.92
C LYS A 324 -46.67 26.42 -53.90
N VAL A 325 -46.37 26.30 -52.61
CA VAL A 325 -47.03 27.07 -51.55
C VAL A 325 -46.79 28.57 -51.70
N GLU A 326 -45.61 29.00 -52.14
CA GLU A 326 -45.31 30.42 -52.35
C GLU A 326 -46.19 31.00 -53.47
N ARG A 327 -46.37 30.28 -54.58
CA ARG A 327 -47.32 30.65 -55.66
C ARG A 327 -48.77 30.71 -55.18
N ILE A 328 -49.17 29.82 -54.27
CA ILE A 328 -50.49 29.88 -53.61
C ILE A 328 -50.58 31.12 -52.72
N SER A 329 -49.51 31.46 -52.01
CA SER A 329 -49.45 32.61 -51.10
C SER A 329 -49.51 33.96 -51.81
N GLU A 330 -49.03 34.05 -53.05
CA GLU A 330 -49.20 35.23 -53.90
C GLU A 330 -50.68 35.51 -54.21
N LYS A 331 -51.53 34.47 -54.25
CA LYS A 331 -52.97 34.58 -54.51
C LYS A 331 -53.82 34.73 -53.24
N LEU A 332 -53.50 33.99 -52.19
CA LEU A 332 -54.26 33.92 -50.94
C LEU A 332 -53.77 34.86 -49.83
N GLY A 333 -52.52 35.33 -49.91
CA GLY A 333 -51.83 35.99 -48.80
C GLY A 333 -51.12 34.97 -47.89
N LYS A 334 -49.87 35.26 -47.48
CA LYS A 334 -49.03 34.37 -46.65
C LYS A 334 -49.73 34.00 -45.32
N GLU A 335 -50.54 34.91 -44.78
CA GLU A 335 -51.25 34.72 -43.52
C GLU A 335 -52.43 33.72 -43.59
N TYR A 336 -52.90 33.34 -44.79
CA TYR A 336 -53.97 32.35 -45.00
C TYR A 336 -53.46 30.99 -45.49
N CYS A 337 -52.14 30.86 -45.76
CA CYS A 337 -51.50 29.63 -46.25
C CYS A 337 -51.09 28.66 -45.12
N SER A 338 -52.03 28.34 -44.23
CA SER A 338 -51.93 27.26 -43.25
C SER A 338 -53.13 26.34 -43.38
N SER A 339 -52.96 25.02 -43.24
CA SER A 339 -54.03 24.04 -43.50
C SER A 339 -55.32 24.40 -42.75
N GLN A 340 -55.23 24.71 -41.45
CA GLN A 340 -56.37 25.14 -40.62
C GLN A 340 -57.10 26.40 -41.10
N LYS A 341 -56.42 27.32 -41.78
CA LYS A 341 -57.02 28.55 -42.32
C LYS A 341 -57.61 28.34 -43.70
N ILE A 342 -57.01 27.46 -44.50
CA ILE A 342 -57.56 27.04 -45.78
C ILE A 342 -58.84 26.23 -45.55
N ASP A 343 -58.88 25.35 -44.55
CA ASP A 343 -60.10 24.64 -44.12
C ASP A 343 -61.22 25.61 -43.69
N LYS A 344 -60.87 26.68 -42.97
CA LYS A 344 -61.83 27.74 -42.63
C LYS A 344 -62.36 28.47 -43.86
N LEU A 345 -61.50 28.78 -44.83
CA LEU A 345 -61.91 29.40 -46.10
C LEU A 345 -62.83 28.47 -46.90
N ILE A 346 -62.55 27.16 -46.93
CA ILE A 346 -63.41 26.14 -47.55
C ILE A 346 -64.79 26.14 -46.87
N SER A 347 -64.84 26.08 -45.54
CA SER A 347 -66.11 26.06 -44.79
C SER A 347 -66.98 27.32 -44.98
N VAL A 348 -66.36 28.50 -45.15
CA VAL A 348 -67.06 29.77 -45.44
C VAL A 348 -67.67 29.76 -46.84
N MET A 349 -66.99 29.13 -47.81
CA MET A 349 -67.53 28.98 -49.17
C MET A 349 -68.60 27.88 -49.25
N GLU A 350 -68.44 26.76 -48.54
CA GLU A 350 -69.41 25.66 -48.47
C GLU A 350 -70.72 26.07 -47.78
N SER A 351 -70.65 26.95 -46.78
CA SER A 351 -71.83 27.51 -46.11
C SER A 351 -72.57 28.57 -46.93
N GLY A 352 -72.10 28.89 -48.14
CA GLY A 352 -72.71 29.87 -49.04
C GLY A 352 -72.48 31.34 -48.63
N ALA A 353 -71.63 31.61 -47.64
CA ALA A 353 -71.36 32.97 -47.14
C ALA A 353 -70.46 33.79 -48.06
N ALA A 354 -69.76 33.15 -49.02
CA ALA A 354 -68.99 33.82 -50.06
C ALA A 354 -68.89 32.96 -51.34
N GLU A 355 -69.10 33.57 -52.51
CA GLU A 355 -69.02 32.89 -53.81
C GLU A 355 -67.59 32.84 -54.38
N THR A 356 -66.66 33.65 -53.86
CA THR A 356 -65.27 33.73 -54.34
C THR A 356 -64.27 33.66 -53.19
N VAL A 357 -63.06 33.17 -53.48
CA VAL A 357 -61.96 33.06 -52.50
C VAL A 357 -61.64 34.41 -51.85
N SER A 358 -61.61 35.49 -52.63
CA SER A 358 -61.41 36.86 -52.11
C SER A 358 -62.56 37.32 -51.19
N GLY A 359 -63.80 36.91 -51.49
CA GLY A 359 -64.97 37.14 -50.64
C GLY A 359 -64.90 36.40 -49.32
N ALA A 360 -64.43 35.15 -49.33
CA ALA A 360 -64.23 34.35 -48.12
C ALA A 360 -63.11 34.92 -47.22
N ILE A 361 -62.03 35.43 -47.83
CA ILE A 361 -60.97 36.15 -47.11
C ILE A 361 -61.50 37.45 -46.49
N ALA A 362 -62.33 38.21 -47.22
CA ALA A 362 -62.96 39.43 -46.70
C ALA A 362 -63.91 39.13 -45.53
N TYR A 363 -64.73 38.07 -45.64
CA TYR A 363 -65.60 37.58 -44.57
C TYR A 363 -64.81 37.22 -43.29
N LEU A 364 -63.70 36.49 -43.44
CA LEU A 364 -62.83 36.14 -42.31
C LEU A 364 -62.03 37.34 -41.75
N LYS A 365 -61.82 38.40 -42.54
CA LYS A 365 -61.22 39.67 -42.05
C LYS A 365 -62.23 40.53 -41.27
N ILE A 366 -63.51 40.48 -41.64
CA ILE A 366 -64.59 41.24 -41.00
C ILE A 366 -65.07 40.55 -39.72
N ASN A 367 -65.13 39.21 -39.69
CA ASN A 367 -65.60 38.39 -38.56
C ASN A 367 -64.46 37.80 -37.72
N LYS A 368 -63.40 38.57 -37.52
CA LYS A 368 -62.17 38.13 -36.87
C LYS A 368 -62.29 38.02 -35.35
#